data_AF-A0A518HM37-F1
#
_entry.id   AF-A0A518HM37-F1
#
_cell.length_a   1.000
_cell.length_b   1.000
_cell.length_c   1.000
_cell.angle_alpha   90.00
_cell.angle_beta   90.00
_cell.angle_gamma   90.00
#
_symmetry.space_group_name_H-M   'P 1'
#
loop_
_entity.id
_entity.type
_entity.pdbx_description
1 polymer ?
#
loop_
_entity_poly.entity_id
_entity_poly.type
_entity_poly.pdbx_seq_one_letter_code
_entity_poly.pdbx_strand_id
1 'polypeptide(L)'
;MRVLPATLAALLFVFSSSIAWSQTADPFGASSGQPADPFAPQPATRPAKPQKTAPPKSVRAAVLQKAKQALAEGRKPQPPQARMHNEAEQRINAVLNDETSITFIQTPLQEAMQTLSAQHNIPIVIDLRALEEIGLDDEVGVTIDLKNVTLRAALRLTLRDLELTYLIKDEVMQITTVEAAEDNLILAMYVLPDNLAAKADQVIKVMTATVVPDIWESLGGPSTAMAIDHVLVISTTSDVQHRAEKFLTMLIEKYGK
;
A
#
# COMPACT_ATOMS: atom_id res chain seq x y z
N MET A 1 -34.40 24.16 -59.85
CA MET A 1 -34.00 24.05 -58.44
C MET A 1 -32.59 23.44 -58.45
N ARG A 2 -31.46 24.15 -58.45
CA ARG A 2 -30.91 25.26 -57.65
C ARG A 2 -30.34 24.79 -56.28
N VAL A 3 -29.02 24.94 -56.17
CA VAL A 3 -28.17 25.30 -55.00
C VAL A 3 -27.41 24.20 -54.20
N LEU A 4 -26.09 24.17 -54.45
CA LEU A 4 -24.87 24.01 -53.59
C LEU A 4 -24.63 22.82 -52.61
N PRO A 5 -23.34 22.51 -52.32
CA PRO A 5 -22.88 21.36 -51.52
C PRO A 5 -22.59 21.72 -50.04
N ALA A 6 -22.49 20.72 -49.16
CA ALA A 6 -22.07 20.89 -47.77
C ALA A 6 -20.81 20.07 -47.46
N THR A 7 -19.68 20.77 -47.47
CA THR A 7 -18.42 20.45 -46.78
C THR A 7 -18.58 20.65 -45.26
N LEU A 8 -18.09 19.75 -44.41
CA LEU A 8 -17.80 20.08 -43.02
C LEU A 8 -16.33 19.75 -42.71
N ALA A 9 -15.53 20.80 -42.68
CA ALA A 9 -14.15 20.80 -42.24
C ALA A 9 -14.09 20.85 -40.71
N ALA A 10 -13.25 20.01 -40.12
CA ALA A 10 -12.84 20.10 -38.74
C ALA A 10 -11.93 21.33 -38.57
N LEU A 11 -12.31 22.26 -37.70
CA LEU A 11 -11.48 23.39 -37.31
C LEU A 11 -11.24 23.35 -35.79
N LEU A 12 -10.00 23.08 -35.42
CA LEU A 12 -9.41 23.34 -34.12
C LEU A 12 -9.41 24.85 -33.85
N PHE A 13 -10.11 25.28 -32.80
CA PHE A 13 -9.89 26.58 -32.18
C PHE A 13 -9.54 26.38 -30.70
N VAL A 14 -8.26 26.59 -30.41
CA VAL A 14 -7.76 26.89 -29.07
C VAL A 14 -8.13 28.34 -28.79
N PHE A 15 -9.05 28.57 -27.85
CA PHE A 15 -9.23 29.90 -27.27
C PHE A 15 -8.64 29.93 -25.87
N SER A 16 -7.44 30.51 -25.80
CA SER A 16 -6.88 31.13 -24.62
C SER A 16 -7.63 32.45 -24.41
N SER A 17 -8.38 32.58 -23.32
CA SER A 17 -8.86 33.88 -22.84
C SER A 17 -8.78 33.93 -21.33
N SER A 18 -7.81 34.69 -20.85
CA SER A 18 -7.72 35.19 -19.48
C SER A 18 -8.99 35.96 -19.14
N ILE A 19 -9.70 35.55 -18.09
CA ILE A 19 -10.80 36.33 -17.53
C ILE A 19 -10.19 37.36 -16.58
N ALA A 20 -10.15 38.60 -17.05
CA ALA A 20 -9.91 39.78 -16.24
C ALA A 20 -11.17 40.15 -15.44
N TRP A 21 -10.96 40.74 -14.26
CA TRP A 21 -11.91 40.98 -13.20
C TRP A 21 -13.08 41.91 -13.58
N SER A 22 -14.28 41.65 -13.04
CA SER A 22 -15.28 42.70 -12.84
C SER A 22 -15.20 43.20 -11.39
N GLN A 23 -14.74 44.44 -11.21
CA GLN A 23 -14.88 45.15 -9.95
C GLN A 23 -16.33 45.61 -9.82
N THR A 24 -17.06 45.04 -8.86
CA THR A 24 -18.29 45.65 -8.35
C THR A 24 -17.86 46.67 -7.30
N ALA A 25 -18.07 47.95 -7.57
CA ALA A 25 -17.83 49.02 -6.62
C ALA A 25 -18.87 48.93 -5.49
N ASP A 26 -18.41 48.73 -4.26
CA ASP A 26 -19.23 48.80 -3.06
C ASP A 26 -19.72 50.24 -2.82
N PRO A 27 -21.03 50.47 -2.55
CA PRO A 27 -21.61 51.81 -2.45
C PRO A 27 -21.55 52.41 -1.04
N PHE A 28 -20.85 51.80 -0.09
CA PHE A 28 -20.75 52.30 1.28
C PHE A 28 -19.34 52.84 1.56
N GLY A 29 -19.25 54.17 1.60
CA GLY A 29 -18.00 54.90 1.83
C GLY A 29 -17.36 54.55 3.17
N ALA A 30 -16.07 54.21 3.13
CA ALA A 30 -15.26 54.04 4.33
C ALA A 30 -14.76 55.40 4.83
N SER A 31 -15.24 55.82 6.00
CA SER A 31 -14.56 56.80 6.85
C SER A 31 -13.32 56.17 7.48
N SER A 32 -12.18 56.82 7.38
CA SER A 32 -10.92 56.40 8.00
C SER A 32 -10.97 56.51 9.53
N GLY A 33 -10.91 55.38 10.25
CA GLY A 33 -10.61 55.41 11.69
C GLY A 33 -11.18 54.31 12.60
N GLN A 34 -11.26 53.04 12.20
CA GLN A 34 -11.55 51.94 13.13
C GLN A 34 -10.34 51.01 13.33
N PRO A 35 -10.03 50.60 14.58
CA PRO A 35 -8.97 49.65 14.88
C PRO A 35 -9.33 48.27 14.31
N ALA A 36 -8.32 47.53 13.85
CA ALA A 36 -8.47 46.24 13.19
C ALA A 36 -9.28 45.25 14.04
N ASP A 37 -10.27 44.62 13.42
CA ASP A 37 -11.11 43.58 14.03
C ASP A 37 -10.24 42.37 14.42
N PRO A 38 -10.14 42.01 15.73
CA PRO A 38 -9.34 40.88 16.19
C PRO A 38 -9.91 39.52 15.77
N PHE A 39 -11.11 39.46 15.19
CA PHE A 39 -11.73 38.22 14.69
C PHE A 39 -11.72 38.09 13.15
N ALA A 40 -11.04 38.98 12.43
CA ALA A 40 -10.87 38.81 10.98
C ALA A 40 -10.06 37.53 10.68
N PRO A 41 -10.51 36.64 9.78
CA PRO A 41 -9.75 35.46 9.39
C PRO A 41 -8.43 35.90 8.74
N GLN A 42 -7.31 35.54 9.36
CA GLN A 42 -5.99 35.83 8.81
C GLN A 42 -5.79 35.03 7.52
N PRO A 43 -5.23 35.62 6.45
CA PRO A 43 -4.91 34.88 5.24
C PRO A 43 -3.86 33.82 5.58
N ALA A 44 -4.25 32.55 5.55
CA ALA A 44 -3.34 31.42 5.70
C ALA A 44 -2.29 31.47 4.59
N THR A 45 -1.05 31.80 4.94
CA THR A 45 0.09 31.59 4.04
C THR A 45 0.27 30.10 3.84
N ARG A 46 -0.27 29.58 2.73
CA ARG A 46 -0.08 28.20 2.29
C ARG A 46 1.44 27.97 2.16
N PRO A 47 2.05 26.99 2.86
CA PRO A 47 3.44 26.65 2.61
C PRO A 47 3.58 26.19 1.14
N ALA A 48 4.59 26.71 0.46
CA ALA A 48 4.87 26.39 -0.93
C ALA A 48 5.08 24.87 -1.11
N LYS A 49 4.44 24.29 -2.13
CA LYS A 49 4.61 22.89 -2.51
C LYS A 49 6.12 22.60 -2.73
N PRO A 50 6.69 21.53 -2.15
CA PRO A 50 8.09 21.18 -2.39
C PRO A 50 8.30 20.93 -3.89
N GLN A 51 9.22 21.68 -4.47
CA GLN A 51 9.56 21.62 -5.88
C GLN A 51 10.41 20.36 -6.12
N LYS A 52 9.84 19.37 -6.83
CA LYS A 52 10.59 18.19 -7.31
C LYS A 52 11.70 18.64 -8.26
N THR A 53 12.90 18.85 -7.75
CA THR A 53 14.09 19.02 -8.59
C THR A 53 14.53 17.65 -9.09
N ALA A 54 14.51 17.47 -10.41
CA ALA A 54 15.05 16.27 -11.03
C ALA A 54 16.55 16.15 -10.74
N PRO A 55 17.08 14.93 -10.51
CA PRO A 55 18.49 14.75 -10.21
C PRO A 55 19.38 15.26 -11.36
N PRO A 56 20.54 15.85 -11.05
CA PRO A 56 21.44 16.42 -12.05
C PRO A 56 21.90 15.37 -13.07
N LYS A 57 22.05 15.78 -14.34
CA LYS A 57 22.35 14.92 -15.50
C LYS A 57 23.57 14.00 -15.29
N SER A 58 24.54 14.41 -14.46
CA SER A 58 25.73 13.64 -14.11
C SER A 58 25.42 12.37 -13.30
N VAL A 59 24.43 12.41 -12.41
CA VAL A 59 24.03 11.27 -11.57
C VAL A 59 23.32 10.21 -12.42
N ARG A 60 22.45 10.64 -13.35
CA ARG A 60 21.78 9.73 -14.30
C ARG A 60 22.76 8.98 -15.20
N ALA A 61 23.78 9.67 -15.71
CA ALA A 61 24.81 9.04 -16.55
C ALA A 61 25.64 8.01 -15.79
N ALA A 62 26.04 8.32 -14.55
CA ALA A 62 26.79 7.40 -13.70
C ALA A 62 25.97 6.15 -13.31
N VAL A 63 24.68 6.32 -13.05
CA VAL A 63 23.75 5.21 -12.75
C VAL A 63 23.56 4.31 -13.98
N LEU A 64 23.40 4.89 -15.17
CA LEU A 64 23.28 4.12 -16.42
C LEU A 64 24.54 3.31 -16.73
N GLN A 65 25.72 3.88 -16.45
CA GLN A 65 27.00 3.23 -16.72
C GLN A 65 27.25 2.06 -15.75
N LYS A 66 26.92 2.23 -14.46
CA LYS A 66 26.94 1.14 -13.47
C LYS A 66 25.95 0.03 -13.80
N ALA A 67 24.74 0.37 -14.27
CA ALA A 67 23.74 -0.62 -14.68
C ALA A 67 24.20 -1.45 -15.90
N LYS A 68 24.82 -0.81 -16.89
CA LYS A 68 25.39 -1.50 -18.06
C LYS A 68 26.56 -2.42 -17.70
N GLN A 69 27.42 -2.01 -16.76
CA GLN A 69 28.51 -2.86 -16.26
C GLN A 69 27.99 -4.05 -15.43
N ALA A 70 26.99 -3.84 -14.56
CA ALA A 70 26.38 -4.91 -13.79
C ALA A 70 25.68 -5.97 -14.69
N LEU A 71 25.05 -5.53 -15.79
CA LEU A 71 24.45 -6.42 -16.78
C LEU A 71 25.50 -7.21 -17.58
N ALA A 72 26.65 -6.59 -17.90
CA ALA A 72 27.77 -7.23 -18.60
C ALA A 72 28.54 -8.25 -17.73
N GLU A 73 28.51 -8.10 -16.41
CA GLU A 73 29.15 -9.02 -15.45
C GLU A 73 28.29 -10.26 -15.12
N GLY A 74 27.13 -10.44 -15.77
CA GLY A 74 26.24 -11.57 -15.49
C GLY A 74 25.65 -11.55 -14.07
N ARG A 75 25.76 -10.42 -13.36
CA ARG A 75 25.01 -10.22 -12.11
C ARG A 75 23.54 -10.13 -12.51
N LYS A 76 22.78 -11.17 -12.17
CA LYS A 76 21.31 -11.07 -12.18
C LYS A 76 20.96 -9.79 -11.42
N PRO A 77 20.12 -8.90 -11.98
CA PRO A 77 19.59 -7.79 -11.22
C PRO A 77 18.93 -8.40 -9.98
N GLN A 78 19.57 -8.22 -8.83
CA GLN A 78 18.91 -8.54 -7.58
C GLN A 78 17.66 -7.64 -7.56
N PRO A 79 16.47 -8.21 -7.31
CA PRO A 79 15.30 -7.39 -7.11
C PRO A 79 15.71 -6.30 -6.11
N PRO A 80 15.45 -5.01 -6.40
CA PRO A 80 15.87 -3.92 -5.53
C PRO A 80 15.33 -4.24 -4.17
N GLN A 81 16.21 -4.72 -3.28
CA GLN A 81 15.89 -5.61 -2.17
C GLN A 81 14.47 -5.33 -1.69
N ALA A 82 13.52 -6.13 -2.19
CA ALA A 82 12.12 -6.03 -1.77
C ALA A 82 12.22 -6.16 -0.27
N ARG A 83 12.01 -5.04 0.45
CA ARG A 83 12.45 -4.78 1.83
C ARG A 83 12.88 -6.09 2.47
N MET A 84 14.19 -6.37 2.43
CA MET A 84 14.75 -7.65 2.88
C MET A 84 13.94 -8.07 4.09
N HIS A 85 13.24 -9.20 4.01
CA HIS A 85 12.47 -9.77 5.13
C HIS A 85 13.19 -9.40 6.41
N ASN A 86 12.65 -8.42 7.14
CA ASN A 86 13.42 -7.83 8.22
C ASN A 86 13.68 -8.97 9.20
N GLU A 87 14.91 -9.18 9.67
CA GLU A 87 15.20 -10.29 10.57
C GLU A 87 14.23 -10.27 11.77
N ALA A 88 13.79 -9.07 12.18
CA ALA A 88 12.72 -8.88 13.13
C ALA A 88 11.37 -9.46 12.68
N GLU A 89 10.91 -9.14 11.47
CA GLU A 89 9.65 -9.65 10.92
C GLU A 89 9.68 -11.17 10.69
N GLN A 90 10.84 -11.74 10.34
CA GLN A 90 11.02 -13.19 10.26
C GLN A 90 10.92 -13.84 11.64
N ARG A 91 11.54 -13.24 12.67
CA ARG A 91 11.41 -13.71 14.05
C ARG A 91 9.96 -13.71 14.51
N ILE A 92 9.23 -12.61 14.28
CA ILE A 92 7.80 -12.51 14.63
C ILE A 92 6.98 -13.58 13.89
N ASN A 93 7.28 -13.80 12.61
CA ASN A 93 6.62 -14.86 11.82
C ASN A 93 6.91 -16.27 12.32
N ALA A 94 8.11 -16.53 12.85
CA ALA A 94 8.46 -17.81 13.43
C ALA A 94 7.67 -18.05 14.73
N VAL A 95 7.64 -17.04 15.61
CA VAL A 95 6.93 -17.06 16.90
C VAL A 95 5.43 -17.31 16.75
N LEU A 96 4.82 -16.87 15.63
CA LEU A 96 3.42 -17.18 15.33
C LEU A 96 3.09 -18.70 15.30
N ASN A 97 4.08 -19.56 15.14
CA ASN A 97 3.89 -21.01 15.14
C ASN A 97 4.06 -21.64 16.53
N ASP A 98 4.47 -20.88 17.54
CA ASP A 98 4.63 -21.35 18.90
C ASP A 98 3.26 -21.67 19.52
N GLU A 99 3.23 -22.69 20.38
CA GLU A 99 2.02 -23.09 21.09
C GLU A 99 1.70 -22.11 22.23
N THR A 100 0.42 -21.80 22.37
CA THR A 100 -0.11 -20.91 23.40
C THR A 100 -1.39 -21.50 23.98
N SER A 101 -1.62 -21.20 25.26
CA SER A 101 -2.88 -21.46 25.95
C SER A 101 -3.30 -20.17 26.64
N ILE A 102 -4.50 -19.70 26.33
CA ILE A 102 -5.02 -18.41 26.81
C ILE A 102 -6.45 -18.60 27.30
N THR A 103 -6.80 -17.88 28.35
CA THR A 103 -8.17 -17.78 28.85
C THR A 103 -8.43 -16.30 29.15
N PHE A 104 -9.30 -15.68 28.36
CA PHE A 104 -9.75 -14.30 28.52
C PHE A 104 -11.26 -14.31 28.76
N ILE A 105 -11.72 -13.52 29.73
CA ILE A 105 -13.14 -13.42 30.08
C ILE A 105 -13.47 -11.95 30.22
N GLN A 106 -14.07 -11.36 29.18
CA GLN A 106 -14.31 -9.92 29.07
C GLN A 106 -13.05 -9.09 29.36
N THR A 107 -11.88 -9.59 28.95
CA THR A 107 -10.60 -8.92 29.16
C THR A 107 -10.44 -7.82 28.11
N PRO A 108 -10.07 -6.58 28.46
CA PRO A 108 -9.79 -5.53 27.48
C PRO A 108 -8.80 -6.00 26.40
N LEU A 109 -9.06 -5.64 25.14
CA LEU A 109 -8.19 -6.01 24.02
C LEU A 109 -6.74 -5.58 24.27
N GLN A 110 -6.53 -4.39 24.84
CA GLN A 110 -5.22 -3.88 25.21
C GLN A 110 -4.48 -4.84 26.16
N GLU A 111 -5.14 -5.29 27.23
CA GLU A 111 -4.56 -6.20 28.23
C GLU A 111 -4.31 -7.60 27.64
N ALA A 112 -5.24 -8.10 26.82
CA ALA A 112 -5.09 -9.37 26.12
C ALA A 112 -3.86 -9.36 25.19
N MET A 113 -3.66 -8.27 24.43
CA MET A 113 -2.51 -8.12 23.55
C MET A 113 -1.20 -7.92 24.32
N GLN A 114 -1.20 -7.18 25.43
CA GLN A 114 -0.03 -7.07 26.31
C GLN A 114 0.37 -8.42 26.89
N THR A 115 -0.60 -9.25 27.29
CA THR A 115 -0.36 -10.61 27.79
C THR A 115 0.31 -11.48 26.74
N LEU A 116 -0.20 -11.47 25.51
CA LEU A 116 0.40 -12.21 24.38
C LEU A 116 1.79 -11.68 24.02
N SER A 117 1.98 -10.36 24.04
CA SER A 117 3.27 -9.70 23.78
C SER A 117 4.33 -10.15 24.78
N ALA A 118 3.99 -10.16 26.08
CA ALA A 118 4.89 -10.58 27.14
C ALA A 118 5.19 -12.09 27.08
N GLN A 119 4.17 -12.91 26.83
CA GLN A 119 4.32 -14.38 26.79
C GLN A 119 5.23 -14.84 25.64
N HIS A 120 5.14 -14.18 24.49
CA HIS A 120 5.86 -14.57 23.27
C HIS A 120 7.07 -13.67 22.96
N ASN A 121 7.33 -12.67 23.81
CA ASN A 121 8.43 -11.72 23.67
C ASN A 121 8.50 -11.04 22.28
N ILE A 122 7.34 -10.62 21.78
CA ILE A 122 7.20 -9.87 20.53
C ILE A 122 6.49 -8.54 20.77
N PRO A 123 6.89 -7.45 20.10
CA PRO A 123 6.19 -6.17 20.22
C PRO A 123 4.83 -6.25 19.50
N ILE A 124 3.74 -6.07 20.24
CA ILE A 124 2.38 -5.99 19.71
C ILE A 124 1.85 -4.57 19.94
N VAL A 125 1.32 -3.95 18.89
CA VAL A 125 0.73 -2.60 18.92
C VAL A 125 -0.69 -2.65 18.35
N ILE A 126 -1.57 -1.78 18.86
CA ILE A 126 -2.96 -1.67 18.36
C ILE A 126 -3.06 -0.41 17.52
N ASP A 127 -3.63 -0.51 16.32
CA ASP A 127 -3.99 0.62 15.48
C ASP A 127 -5.31 1.23 15.96
N LEU A 128 -5.23 2.07 16.99
CA LEU A 128 -6.41 2.72 17.59
C LEU A 128 -7.24 3.47 16.55
N ARG A 129 -6.58 4.10 15.57
CA ARG A 129 -7.27 4.86 14.53
C ARG A 129 -8.14 3.95 13.67
N ALA A 130 -7.61 2.80 13.23
CA ALA A 130 -8.39 1.84 12.45
C ALA A 130 -9.57 1.27 13.25
N LEU A 131 -9.39 1.02 14.55
CA LEU A 131 -10.46 0.55 15.43
C LEU A 131 -11.55 1.61 15.62
N GLU A 132 -11.17 2.88 15.82
CA GLU A 132 -12.10 4.01 15.96
C GLU A 132 -12.96 4.20 14.70
N GLU A 133 -12.42 3.92 13.50
CA GLU A 133 -13.16 4.02 12.23
C GLU A 133 -14.35 3.04 12.15
N ILE A 134 -14.29 1.91 12.87
CA ILE A 134 -15.40 0.95 13.01
C ILE A 134 -16.14 1.08 14.35
N GLY A 135 -15.85 2.13 15.13
CA GLY A 135 -16.51 2.42 16.41
C GLY A 135 -16.05 1.55 17.58
N LEU A 136 -14.86 0.95 17.50
CA LEU A 136 -14.22 0.21 18.59
C LEU A 136 -13.13 1.05 19.26
N ASP A 137 -12.82 0.70 20.50
CA ASP A 137 -11.64 1.17 21.24
C ASP A 137 -10.79 -0.04 21.68
N ASP A 138 -9.67 0.19 22.38
CA ASP A 138 -8.82 -0.87 22.92
C ASP A 138 -9.30 -1.44 24.26
N GLU A 139 -10.37 -0.88 24.83
CA GLU A 139 -11.06 -1.37 26.02
C GLU A 139 -12.12 -2.44 25.70
N VAL A 140 -12.41 -2.66 24.41
CA VAL A 140 -13.34 -3.70 23.95
C VAL A 140 -12.95 -5.06 24.53
N GLY A 141 -13.91 -5.69 25.22
CA GLY A 141 -13.68 -6.95 25.91
C GLY A 141 -13.63 -8.15 24.97
N VAL A 142 -12.57 -8.94 25.06
CA VAL A 142 -12.44 -10.24 24.38
C VAL A 142 -12.73 -11.39 25.35
N THR A 143 -13.41 -12.43 24.85
CA THR A 143 -13.71 -13.64 25.62
C THR A 143 -13.34 -14.87 24.81
N ILE A 144 -12.38 -15.65 25.30
CA ILE A 144 -11.92 -16.85 24.61
C ILE A 144 -11.23 -17.82 25.59
N ASP A 145 -11.38 -19.12 25.39
CA ASP A 145 -10.62 -20.16 26.12
C ASP A 145 -10.02 -21.14 25.11
N LEU A 146 -8.70 -21.11 24.96
CA LEU A 146 -7.95 -21.93 24.02
C LEU A 146 -6.78 -22.60 24.74
N LYS A 147 -6.55 -23.88 24.42
CA LYS A 147 -5.45 -24.67 24.98
C LYS A 147 -4.69 -25.36 23.86
N ASN A 148 -3.36 -25.30 23.94
CA ASN A 148 -2.44 -25.98 23.02
C ASN A 148 -2.70 -25.67 21.54
N VAL A 149 -2.89 -24.39 21.22
CA VAL A 149 -3.08 -23.91 19.83
C VAL A 149 -1.89 -23.03 19.44
N THR A 150 -1.62 -22.87 18.14
CA THR A 150 -0.58 -21.92 17.71
C THR A 150 -0.99 -20.48 18.01
N LEU A 151 -0.02 -19.59 18.28
CA LEU A 151 -0.28 -18.16 18.47
C LEU A 151 -1.04 -17.57 17.27
N ARG A 152 -0.69 -17.99 16.06
CA ARG A 152 -1.42 -17.65 14.82
C ARG A 152 -2.91 -17.97 14.90
N ALA A 153 -3.24 -19.17 15.38
CA ALA A 153 -4.64 -19.59 15.52
C ALA A 153 -5.33 -18.82 16.65
N ALA A 154 -4.65 -18.63 17.79
CA ALA A 154 -5.17 -17.87 18.91
C ALA A 154 -5.53 -16.43 18.51
N LEU A 155 -4.59 -15.68 17.92
CA LEU A 155 -4.81 -14.31 17.43
C LEU A 155 -5.98 -14.26 16.44
N ARG A 156 -5.98 -15.14 15.44
CA ARG A 156 -7.05 -15.16 14.43
C ARG A 156 -8.43 -15.44 15.04
N LEU A 157 -8.52 -16.25 16.10
CA LEU A 157 -9.79 -16.56 16.75
C LEU A 157 -10.21 -15.43 17.70
N THR A 158 -9.28 -14.87 18.48
CA THR A 158 -9.54 -13.74 19.39
C THR A 158 -10.02 -12.50 18.65
N LEU A 159 -9.43 -12.21 17.49
CA LEU A 159 -9.70 -10.99 16.73
C LEU A 159 -10.94 -11.08 15.81
N ARG A 160 -11.38 -12.31 15.50
CA ARG A 160 -12.46 -12.56 14.53
C ARG A 160 -13.77 -11.88 14.90
N ASP A 161 -14.17 -11.99 16.17
CA ASP A 161 -15.47 -11.50 16.62
C ASP A 161 -15.54 -9.96 16.63
N LEU A 162 -14.39 -9.30 16.55
CA LEU A 162 -14.25 -7.84 16.46
C LEU A 162 -13.98 -7.35 15.04
N GLU A 163 -14.01 -8.25 14.04
CA GLU A 163 -13.64 -7.95 12.64
C GLU A 163 -12.22 -7.36 12.51
N LEU A 164 -11.33 -7.79 13.41
CA LEU A 164 -9.93 -7.39 13.44
C LEU A 164 -9.03 -8.49 12.86
N THR A 165 -7.83 -8.08 12.47
CA THR A 165 -6.75 -8.95 12.02
C THR A 165 -5.42 -8.40 12.54
N TYR A 166 -4.32 -9.08 12.19
CA TYR A 166 -2.98 -8.58 12.46
C TYR A 166 -2.17 -8.50 11.17
N LEU A 167 -1.22 -7.57 11.15
CA LEU A 167 -0.18 -7.45 10.13
C LEU A 167 1.18 -7.30 10.79
N ILE A 168 2.21 -7.84 10.16
CA ILE A 168 3.59 -7.67 10.60
C ILE A 168 4.22 -6.59 9.73
N LYS A 169 4.59 -5.47 10.33
CA LYS A 169 5.11 -4.30 9.62
C LYS A 169 5.96 -3.47 10.57
N ASP A 170 7.00 -2.85 10.02
CA ASP A 170 7.87 -1.93 10.76
C ASP A 170 8.42 -2.57 12.04
N GLU A 171 8.79 -3.86 11.95
CA GLU A 171 9.33 -4.69 13.05
C GLU A 171 8.37 -4.98 14.20
N VAL A 172 7.08 -4.70 14.05
CA VAL A 172 6.05 -4.94 15.07
C VAL A 172 4.89 -5.75 14.52
N MET A 173 4.16 -6.42 15.43
CA MET A 173 2.86 -6.99 15.13
C MET A 173 1.79 -5.94 15.41
N GLN A 174 1.12 -5.47 14.38
CA GLN A 174 0.07 -4.47 14.48
C GLN A 174 -1.30 -5.16 14.40
N ILE A 175 -2.16 -4.93 15.40
CA ILE A 175 -3.56 -5.32 15.42
C ILE A 175 -4.37 -4.18 14.78
N THR A 176 -5.19 -4.50 13.79
CA THR A 176 -5.93 -3.50 12.99
C THR A 176 -7.21 -4.11 12.42
N THR A 177 -8.04 -3.32 11.77
CA THR A 177 -9.21 -3.82 11.02
C THR A 177 -8.79 -4.60 9.77
N VAL A 178 -9.67 -5.48 9.30
CA VAL A 178 -9.46 -6.21 8.03
C VAL A 178 -9.27 -5.24 6.86
N GLU A 179 -10.10 -4.21 6.77
CA GLU A 179 -10.03 -3.18 5.71
C GLU A 179 -8.69 -2.45 5.70
N ALA A 180 -8.24 -1.94 6.86
CA ALA A 180 -6.95 -1.24 6.94
C ALA A 180 -5.75 -2.16 6.66
N ALA A 181 -5.86 -3.46 6.95
CA ALA A 181 -4.85 -4.44 6.59
C ALA A 181 -4.81 -4.71 5.08
N GLU A 182 -5.97 -4.73 4.41
CA GLU A 182 -6.09 -4.90 2.96
C GLU A 182 -5.49 -3.72 2.19
N ASP A 183 -5.59 -2.51 2.73
CA ASP A 183 -4.98 -1.30 2.18
C ASP A 183 -3.45 -1.24 2.35
N ASN A 184 -2.86 -2.12 3.16
CA ASN A 184 -1.42 -2.17 3.42
C ASN A 184 -0.67 -2.91 2.30
N LEU A 185 -0.73 -2.34 1.09
CA LEU A 185 -0.12 -2.92 -0.10
C LEU A 185 1.40 -2.68 -0.11
N ILE A 186 2.13 -3.76 -0.31
CA ILE A 186 3.57 -3.78 -0.54
C ILE A 186 3.79 -3.91 -2.04
N LEU A 187 4.67 -3.06 -2.59
CA LEU A 187 5.11 -3.14 -3.97
C LEU A 187 6.40 -3.94 -4.04
N ALA A 188 6.41 -5.01 -4.85
CA ALA A 188 7.62 -5.75 -5.18
C ALA A 188 7.78 -5.94 -6.69
N MET A 189 9.04 -6.05 -7.12
CA MET A 189 9.42 -6.26 -8.51
C MET A 189 10.14 -7.59 -8.66
N TYR A 190 9.70 -8.40 -9.63
CA TYR A 190 10.26 -9.71 -9.95
C TYR A 190 10.79 -9.70 -11.37
N VAL A 191 12.04 -10.13 -11.54
CA VAL A 191 12.65 -10.27 -12.87
C VAL A 191 12.30 -11.65 -13.41
N LEU A 192 11.66 -11.69 -14.58
CA LEU A 192 11.35 -12.90 -15.30
C LEU A 192 12.49 -13.24 -16.28
N PRO A 193 12.86 -14.53 -16.43
CA PRO A 193 13.70 -14.98 -17.54
C PRO A 193 13.04 -14.69 -18.89
N ASP A 194 13.82 -14.50 -19.95
CA ASP A 194 13.35 -14.08 -21.29
C ASP A 194 12.19 -14.92 -21.82
N ASN A 195 12.22 -16.24 -21.60
CA ASN A 195 11.19 -17.15 -22.08
C ASN A 195 9.85 -17.02 -21.34
N LEU A 196 9.87 -16.59 -20.08
CA LEU A 196 8.68 -16.27 -19.28
C LEU A 196 8.25 -14.82 -19.48
N ALA A 197 9.18 -13.90 -19.72
CA ALA A 197 8.89 -12.51 -20.06
C ALA A 197 8.02 -12.41 -21.32
N ALA A 198 8.32 -13.21 -22.36
CA ALA A 198 7.49 -13.32 -23.55
C ALA A 198 6.07 -13.85 -23.29
N LYS A 199 5.81 -14.42 -22.11
CA LYS A 199 4.53 -14.97 -21.66
C LYS A 199 4.01 -14.28 -20.40
N ALA A 200 4.47 -13.06 -20.11
CA ALA A 200 4.17 -12.38 -18.86
C ALA A 200 2.67 -12.27 -18.59
N ASP A 201 1.86 -11.96 -19.61
CA ASP A 201 0.39 -11.91 -19.48
C ASP A 201 -0.22 -13.25 -19.03
N GLN A 202 0.32 -14.37 -19.53
CA GLN A 202 -0.12 -15.70 -19.12
C GLN A 202 0.32 -16.02 -17.69
N VAL A 203 1.55 -15.62 -17.32
CA VAL A 203 2.05 -15.76 -15.95
C VAL A 203 1.17 -14.99 -14.97
N ILE A 204 0.85 -13.72 -15.28
CA ILE A 204 -0.07 -12.89 -14.50
C ILE A 204 -1.41 -13.59 -14.36
N LYS A 205 -2.02 -14.02 -15.47
CA LYS A 205 -3.34 -14.67 -15.45
C LYS A 205 -3.37 -15.92 -14.59
N VAL A 206 -2.35 -16.78 -14.68
CA VAL A 206 -2.30 -18.00 -13.87
C VAL A 206 -2.04 -17.67 -12.41
N MET A 207 -1.16 -16.72 -12.13
CA MET A 207 -0.88 -16.26 -10.77
C MET A 207 -2.13 -15.70 -10.11
N THR A 208 -2.82 -14.75 -10.76
CA THR A 208 -4.02 -14.11 -10.19
C THR A 208 -5.18 -15.10 -10.05
N ALA A 209 -5.26 -16.13 -10.88
CA ALA A 209 -6.27 -17.18 -10.74
C ALA A 209 -5.95 -18.26 -9.68
N THR A 210 -4.71 -18.31 -9.16
CA THR A 210 -4.28 -19.35 -8.21
C THR A 210 -3.91 -18.82 -6.83
N VAL A 211 -3.35 -17.61 -6.77
CA VAL A 211 -2.97 -16.92 -5.53
C VAL A 211 -4.15 -16.07 -5.07
N VAL A 212 -5.00 -16.62 -4.20
CA VAL A 212 -6.15 -15.93 -3.57
C VAL A 212 -6.93 -15.07 -4.57
N PRO A 213 -7.77 -15.66 -5.44
CA PRO A 213 -8.30 -14.96 -6.62
C PRO A 213 -9.04 -13.64 -6.33
N ASP A 214 -9.77 -13.58 -5.23
CA ASP A 214 -10.76 -12.53 -4.96
C ASP A 214 -10.13 -11.15 -4.64
N ILE A 215 -8.81 -11.10 -4.41
CA ILE A 215 -8.11 -9.87 -4.00
C ILE A 215 -7.54 -9.04 -5.17
N TRP A 216 -7.57 -9.55 -6.39
CA TRP A 216 -6.96 -8.87 -7.54
C TRP A 216 -7.94 -7.88 -8.20
N GLU A 217 -7.44 -6.76 -8.73
CA GLU A 217 -8.26 -5.69 -9.34
C GLU A 217 -9.20 -6.20 -10.43
N SER A 218 -8.74 -7.14 -11.27
CA SER A 218 -9.58 -7.76 -12.30
C SER A 218 -10.79 -8.53 -11.74
N LEU A 219 -10.74 -8.88 -10.45
CA LEU A 219 -11.77 -9.56 -9.69
C LEU A 219 -12.36 -8.66 -8.58
N GLY A 220 -12.06 -7.36 -8.61
CA GLY A 220 -12.63 -6.36 -7.70
C GLY A 220 -11.90 -6.16 -6.38
N GLY A 221 -10.71 -6.75 -6.19
CA GLY A 221 -9.93 -6.58 -4.97
C GLY A 221 -8.80 -5.53 -5.07
N PRO A 222 -8.14 -5.22 -3.94
CA PRO A 222 -7.21 -4.08 -3.82
C PRO A 222 -5.83 -4.32 -4.47
N SER A 223 -5.53 -5.54 -4.91
CA SER A 223 -4.20 -5.93 -5.39
C SER A 223 -4.04 -5.78 -6.90
N THR A 224 -2.86 -5.40 -7.36
CA THR A 224 -2.54 -5.25 -8.79
C THR A 224 -1.28 -6.03 -9.18
N ALA A 225 -1.28 -6.54 -10.41
CA ALA A 225 -0.11 -7.18 -11.02
C ALA A 225 0.03 -6.71 -12.46
N MET A 226 1.23 -6.26 -12.83
CA MET A 226 1.52 -5.68 -14.13
C MET A 226 2.88 -6.16 -14.61
N ALA A 227 3.07 -6.28 -15.93
CA ALA A 227 4.38 -6.57 -16.51
C ALA A 227 4.86 -5.39 -17.36
N ILE A 228 6.15 -5.09 -17.26
CA ILE A 228 6.86 -4.17 -18.13
C ILE A 228 8.14 -4.88 -18.59
N ASP A 229 8.22 -5.19 -19.88
CA ASP A 229 9.29 -6.00 -20.48
C ASP A 229 9.51 -7.33 -19.73
N HIS A 230 10.61 -7.46 -19.02
CA HIS A 230 11.02 -8.64 -18.25
C HIS A 230 10.80 -8.47 -16.75
N VAL A 231 10.10 -7.43 -16.32
CA VAL A 231 9.84 -7.13 -14.91
C VAL A 231 8.36 -7.22 -14.63
N LEU A 232 8.00 -8.07 -13.69
CA LEU A 232 6.67 -8.16 -13.11
C LEU A 232 6.62 -7.30 -11.84
N VAL A 233 5.71 -6.33 -11.81
CA VAL A 233 5.44 -5.47 -10.67
C VAL A 233 4.15 -5.95 -10.01
N ILE A 234 4.21 -6.26 -8.72
CA ILE A 234 3.07 -6.71 -7.93
C ILE A 234 2.90 -5.75 -6.75
N SER A 235 1.66 -5.29 -6.54
CA SER A 235 1.25 -4.51 -5.39
C SER A 235 0.15 -5.26 -4.65
N THR A 236 0.46 -5.85 -3.50
CA THR A 236 -0.50 -6.63 -2.70
C THR A 236 -0.12 -6.67 -1.22
N THR A 237 -0.94 -7.26 -0.35
CA THR A 237 -0.63 -7.39 1.08
C THR A 237 0.53 -8.36 1.32
N SER A 238 1.22 -8.24 2.47
CA SER A 238 2.42 -9.04 2.79
C SER A 238 2.22 -10.56 2.64
N ASP A 239 1.11 -11.08 3.16
CA ASP A 239 0.79 -12.52 3.10
C ASP A 239 0.62 -13.02 1.66
N VAL A 240 -0.04 -12.22 0.82
CA VAL A 240 -0.27 -12.55 -0.59
C VAL A 240 1.03 -12.41 -1.36
N GLN A 241 1.83 -11.38 -1.05
CA GLN A 241 3.14 -11.15 -1.65
C GLN A 241 4.04 -12.37 -1.48
N HIS A 242 4.07 -12.96 -0.28
CA HIS A 242 4.83 -14.17 0.00
C HIS A 242 4.35 -15.38 -0.83
N ARG A 243 3.03 -15.54 -1.01
CA ARG A 243 2.46 -16.60 -1.85
C ARG A 243 2.78 -16.40 -3.33
N ALA A 244 2.71 -15.15 -3.80
CA ALA A 244 3.08 -14.78 -5.17
C ALA A 244 4.57 -15.03 -5.43
N GLU A 245 5.45 -14.66 -4.52
CA GLU A 245 6.88 -14.95 -4.59
C GLU A 245 7.15 -16.45 -4.69
N LYS A 246 6.52 -17.25 -3.83
CA LYS A 246 6.66 -18.71 -3.85
C LYS A 246 6.19 -19.29 -5.19
N PHE A 247 5.05 -18.83 -5.70
CA PHE A 247 4.53 -19.22 -7.02
C PHE A 247 5.53 -18.91 -8.13
N LEU A 248 6.02 -17.67 -8.20
CA LEU A 248 6.97 -17.22 -9.23
C LEU A 248 8.28 -17.99 -9.14
N THR A 249 8.80 -18.23 -7.95
CA THR A 249 10.01 -19.02 -7.72
C THR A 249 9.87 -20.43 -8.29
N MET A 250 8.78 -21.14 -7.94
CA MET A 250 8.52 -22.48 -8.48
C MET A 250 8.39 -22.48 -10.01
N LEU A 251 7.76 -21.45 -10.57
CA LEU A 251 7.59 -21.33 -12.01
C LEU A 251 8.92 -21.08 -12.74
N ILE A 252 9.75 -20.18 -12.21
CA ILE A 252 11.08 -19.86 -12.73
C ILE A 252 12.01 -21.07 -12.61
N GLU A 253 11.97 -21.81 -11.50
CA GLU A 253 12.80 -23.02 -11.35
C GLU A 253 12.44 -24.11 -12.35
N LYS A 254 11.13 -24.30 -12.61
CA LYS A 254 10.63 -25.36 -13.48
C LYS A 254 10.73 -25.02 -14.97
N TYR A 255 10.52 -23.76 -15.33
CA TYR A 255 10.41 -23.33 -16.73
C TYR A 255 11.45 -22.28 -17.15
N GLY A 256 12.27 -21.74 -16.25
CA GLY A 256 13.23 -20.67 -16.56
C GLY A 256 14.57 -21.13 -17.15
N LYS A 257 14.66 -22.38 -17.63
CA LYS A 257 15.83 -22.92 -18.35
C LYS A 257 15.57 -22.97 -19.84
#